data_AF-A0A5D4TVB0-F1
#
_entry.id   AF-A0A5D4TVB0-F1
#
_cell.length_a   1.000
_cell.length_b   1.000
_cell.length_c   1.000
_cell.angle_alpha   90.00
_cell.angle_beta   90.00
_cell.angle_gamma   90.00
#
_symmetry.space_group_name_H-M   'P 1'
#
loop_
_entity.id
_entity.type
_entity.pdbx_description
1 polymer ?
#
loop_
_entity_poly.entity_id
_entity_poly.type
_entity_poly.pdbx_seq_one_letter_code
_entity_poly.pdbx_strand_id
1 'polypeptide(L)'
;MLSPIGSLLLLFGFSFYFTKTVKPLFFWTAWVAANALLYGDLLYYRFYTDFVTLPILFQFDNVGGLGPSTLELMSPWDLLLFIDLFILPWIMKTRTKKETVITSKTKGLYVAAGVVLVLFTVGTGLFRSPYLFAASYDRDGMVKALGPYNYHLYDFALGAVTPFNRSLATKADALPPLDYLKSKEGASTDLFGAARGKNVILISMESTQNFVINRDINGEEITPFLNDLIEDSFYFSRVYDQTAQGKTSDSEFMIDTGLYPLASGSVFVQKPENTYYSLPHILKEKDYYSTVFHGNERTFWNRENMYSALGYDRFYSERDYKVTEDNSVNYGIKDIEFFNQTAEKLEELPQPFYSRLITLTNHFPFLLEEEDKFIKEADTEVDVVNRYITTVRYQDEAIKKLFQDLKNKGLYENTMFVLYGDHYGISEKFEEGIFEMLGKEVSPVNHVSLQQVPLIIHIPGQEGEIVSRAGGEIDIRPTILHLLGINTENKLSFGHVLFNRNEDHPVIFRDGSFVAKDITFNDGVCYENTSEAIVPAKCIPYEETVRQELELSDDIIYGDLLRFLE
;
A
#
# COMPACT_ATOMS: atom_id res chain seq x y z
N MET A 1 10.70 -5.12 -27.07
CA MET A 1 11.86 -6.04 -27.28
C MET A 1 13.21 -5.33 -27.43
N LEU A 2 13.32 -4.14 -28.03
CA LEU A 2 14.62 -3.45 -28.16
C LEU A 2 15.03 -2.61 -26.92
N SER A 3 14.08 -2.30 -26.04
CA SER A 3 14.27 -1.44 -24.85
C SER A 3 15.48 -1.80 -23.97
N PRO A 4 15.73 -3.08 -23.58
CA PRO A 4 16.82 -3.41 -22.67
C PRO A 4 18.20 -3.38 -23.34
N ILE A 5 18.28 -3.33 -24.67
CA ILE A 5 19.56 -3.46 -25.38
C ILE A 5 20.51 -2.31 -25.03
N GLY A 6 19.98 -1.08 -24.94
CA GLY A 6 20.78 0.10 -24.61
C GLY A 6 21.44 0.00 -23.24
N SER A 7 20.65 -0.25 -22.19
CA SER A 7 21.13 -0.41 -20.81
C SER A 7 22.06 -1.61 -20.65
N LEU A 8 21.74 -2.76 -21.24
CA LEU A 8 22.62 -3.93 -21.20
C LEU A 8 23.95 -3.71 -21.93
N LEU A 9 23.95 -2.97 -23.06
CA LEU A 9 25.19 -2.58 -23.75
C LEU A 9 26.06 -1.66 -22.88
N LEU A 10 25.46 -0.75 -22.11
CA LEU A 10 26.19 0.10 -21.18
C LEU A 10 26.75 -0.72 -20.02
N LEU A 11 25.91 -1.54 -19.37
CA LEU A 11 26.28 -2.38 -18.23
C LEU A 11 27.39 -3.36 -18.60
N PHE A 12 27.21 -4.17 -19.64
CA PHE A 12 28.21 -5.16 -20.05
C PHE A 12 29.38 -4.53 -20.81
N GLY A 13 29.16 -3.42 -21.53
CA GLY A 13 30.22 -2.67 -22.20
C GLY A 13 31.22 -2.07 -21.22
N PHE A 14 30.79 -1.75 -20.00
CA PHE A 14 31.68 -1.31 -18.92
C PHE A 14 32.77 -2.35 -18.59
N SER A 15 32.50 -3.64 -18.82
CA SER A 15 33.48 -4.72 -18.65
C SER A 15 34.75 -4.52 -19.50
N PHE A 16 34.67 -3.77 -20.61
CA PHE A 16 35.78 -3.56 -21.53
C PHE A 16 36.85 -2.61 -20.99
N TYR A 17 36.58 -1.89 -19.91
CA TYR A 17 37.55 -1.02 -19.24
C TYR A 17 38.43 -1.76 -18.22
N PHE A 18 38.10 -3.00 -17.88
CA PHE A 18 38.86 -3.81 -16.93
C PHE A 18 39.95 -4.67 -17.59
N THR A 19 40.92 -5.10 -16.77
CA THR A 19 42.02 -6.00 -17.19
C THR A 19 41.51 -7.39 -17.53
N LYS A 20 42.33 -8.22 -18.21
CA LYS A 20 41.95 -9.59 -18.62
C LYS A 20 41.48 -10.47 -17.44
N THR A 21 41.97 -10.22 -16.22
CA THR A 21 41.61 -10.96 -15.02
C THR A 21 40.28 -10.48 -14.42
N VAL A 22 40.05 -9.16 -14.40
CA VAL A 22 38.87 -8.55 -13.76
C VAL A 22 37.66 -8.52 -14.70
N LYS A 23 37.88 -8.38 -16.01
CA LYS A 23 36.83 -8.35 -17.04
C LYS A 23 35.83 -9.52 -16.95
N PRO A 24 36.25 -10.80 -16.95
CA PRO A 24 35.30 -11.91 -16.88
C PRO A 24 34.55 -11.93 -15.56
N LEU A 25 35.21 -11.61 -14.44
CA LEU A 25 34.57 -11.51 -13.13
C LEU A 25 33.47 -10.45 -13.15
N PHE A 26 33.79 -9.22 -13.57
CA PHE A 26 32.81 -8.14 -13.65
C PHE A 26 31.64 -8.50 -14.56
N PHE A 27 31.90 -9.05 -15.75
CA PHE A 27 30.83 -9.45 -16.67
C PHE A 27 29.87 -10.45 -16.04
N TRP A 28 30.39 -11.51 -15.41
CA TRP A 28 29.55 -12.53 -14.76
C TRP A 28 28.80 -11.98 -13.56
N THR A 29 29.45 -11.15 -12.72
CA THR A 29 28.78 -10.49 -11.60
C THR A 29 27.65 -9.58 -12.08
N ALA A 30 27.90 -8.75 -13.11
CA ALA A 30 26.87 -7.89 -13.69
C ALA A 30 25.73 -8.69 -14.33
N TRP A 31 26.02 -9.83 -14.95
CA TRP A 31 25.02 -10.71 -15.57
C TRP A 31 24.13 -11.38 -14.51
N VAL A 32 24.73 -11.90 -13.44
CA VAL A 32 23.99 -12.48 -12.31
C VAL A 32 23.16 -11.40 -11.62
N ALA A 33 23.72 -10.20 -11.39
CA ALA A 33 22.99 -9.09 -10.79
C ALA A 33 21.79 -8.65 -11.65
N ALA A 34 21.95 -8.58 -12.98
CA ALA A 34 20.86 -8.23 -13.90
C ALA A 34 19.72 -9.27 -13.87
N ASN A 35 20.04 -10.57 -13.85
CA ASN A 35 19.04 -11.63 -13.73
C ASN A 35 18.39 -11.66 -12.34
N ALA A 36 19.17 -11.42 -11.27
CA ALA A 36 18.64 -11.32 -9.92
C ALA A 36 17.68 -10.14 -9.78
N LEU A 37 17.96 -8.99 -10.42
CA LEU A 37 17.06 -7.84 -10.45
C LEU A 37 15.76 -8.17 -11.16
N LEU A 38 15.81 -8.80 -12.35
CA LEU A 38 14.60 -9.25 -13.05
C LEU A 38 13.79 -10.28 -12.25
N TYR A 39 14.47 -11.18 -11.54
CA TYR A 39 13.78 -12.14 -10.70
C TYR A 39 13.15 -11.48 -9.47
N GLY A 40 13.84 -10.49 -8.89
CA GLY A 40 13.31 -9.63 -7.85
C GLY A 40 12.05 -8.91 -8.32
N ASP A 41 12.08 -8.28 -9.50
CA ASP A 41 10.90 -7.65 -10.11
C ASP A 41 9.76 -8.65 -10.30
N LEU A 42 10.05 -9.84 -10.84
CA LEU A 42 9.02 -10.86 -11.05
C LEU A 42 8.37 -11.31 -9.74
N LEU A 43 9.16 -11.60 -8.71
CA LEU A 43 8.62 -12.01 -7.42
C LEU A 43 7.84 -10.88 -6.75
N TYR A 44 8.36 -9.65 -6.80
CA TYR A 44 7.71 -8.49 -6.21
C TYR A 44 6.38 -8.18 -6.91
N TYR A 45 6.37 -8.20 -8.24
CA TYR A 45 5.17 -7.96 -9.05
C TYR A 45 4.06 -8.98 -8.77
N ARG A 46 4.41 -10.24 -8.47
CA ARG A 46 3.44 -11.28 -8.14
C ARG A 46 2.59 -11.01 -6.90
N PHE A 47 3.03 -10.13 -6.00
CA PHE A 47 2.25 -9.74 -4.82
C PHE A 47 1.83 -8.27 -4.85
N TYR A 48 2.75 -7.37 -5.20
CA TYR A 48 2.52 -5.93 -5.14
C TYR A 48 1.89 -5.37 -6.42
N THR A 49 1.84 -6.14 -7.52
CA THR A 49 1.50 -5.66 -8.87
C THR A 49 2.34 -4.44 -9.25
N ASP A 50 3.62 -4.49 -8.88
CA ASP A 50 4.54 -3.37 -8.94
C ASP A 50 5.99 -3.85 -9.12
N PHE A 51 6.91 -2.92 -9.37
CA PHE A 51 8.32 -3.19 -9.61
C PHE A 51 9.18 -2.79 -8.41
N VAL A 52 10.30 -3.48 -8.24
CA VAL A 52 11.24 -3.16 -7.17
C VAL A 52 11.76 -1.75 -7.39
N THR A 53 11.84 -0.98 -6.30
CA THR A 53 12.45 0.35 -6.29
C THR A 53 13.68 0.33 -5.39
N LEU A 54 14.57 1.30 -5.55
CA LEU A 54 15.78 1.44 -4.74
C LEU A 54 15.46 1.49 -3.23
N PRO A 55 14.44 2.23 -2.75
CA PRO A 55 14.06 2.20 -1.35
C PRO A 55 13.67 0.79 -0.86
N ILE A 56 12.99 -0.01 -1.68
CA ILE A 56 12.53 -1.36 -1.30
C ILE A 56 13.68 -2.34 -1.07
N LEU A 57 14.82 -2.17 -1.77
CA LEU A 57 16.02 -2.96 -1.50
C LEU A 57 16.52 -2.80 -0.05
N PHE A 58 16.23 -1.66 0.59
CA PHE A 58 16.57 -1.39 1.99
C PHE A 58 15.42 -1.73 2.97
N GLN A 59 14.26 -2.15 2.46
CA GLN A 59 13.05 -2.51 3.22
C GLN A 59 12.69 -3.99 3.05
N PHE A 60 13.67 -4.83 2.69
CA PHE A 60 13.47 -6.23 2.32
C PHE A 60 12.75 -7.05 3.41
N ASP A 61 13.07 -6.80 4.68
CA ASP A 61 12.44 -7.51 5.80
C ASP A 61 10.96 -7.10 5.99
N ASN A 62 10.59 -5.87 5.61
CA ASN A 62 9.20 -5.38 5.72
C ASN A 62 8.29 -5.99 4.66
N VAL A 63 8.85 -6.42 3.53
CA VAL A 63 8.10 -7.01 2.40
C VAL A 63 8.09 -8.55 2.42
N GLY A 64 8.43 -9.16 3.57
CA GLY A 64 8.39 -10.61 3.80
C GLY A 64 9.73 -11.34 3.72
N GLY A 65 10.82 -10.64 3.41
CA GLY A 65 12.18 -11.17 3.43
C GLY A 65 12.34 -12.48 2.64
N LEU A 66 13.07 -13.46 3.19
CA LEU A 66 13.15 -14.84 2.64
C LEU A 66 12.19 -15.80 3.37
N GLY A 67 11.08 -15.28 3.92
CA GLY A 67 10.12 -16.04 4.72
C GLY A 67 9.10 -16.83 3.90
N PRO A 68 8.06 -17.37 4.58
CA PRO A 68 6.97 -18.12 3.95
C PRO A 68 6.27 -17.34 2.82
N SER A 69 6.07 -16.03 2.99
CA SER A 69 5.48 -15.16 1.97
C SER A 69 6.26 -15.22 0.64
N THR A 70 7.59 -15.13 0.69
CA THR A 70 8.43 -15.19 -0.52
C THR A 70 8.39 -16.57 -1.17
N LEU A 71 8.38 -17.65 -0.37
CA LEU A 71 8.28 -19.02 -0.87
C LEU A 71 6.97 -19.26 -1.63
N GLU A 72 5.85 -18.72 -1.13
CA GLU A 72 4.53 -18.81 -1.77
C GLU A 72 4.49 -18.13 -3.15
N LEU A 73 5.35 -17.13 -3.37
CA LEU A 73 5.41 -16.39 -4.62
C LEU A 73 6.24 -17.10 -5.70
N MET A 74 7.12 -18.02 -5.32
CA MET A 74 8.01 -18.72 -6.24
C MET A 74 7.27 -19.71 -7.15
N SER A 75 7.82 -19.92 -8.35
CA SER A 75 7.34 -20.94 -9.30
C SER A 75 8.51 -21.82 -9.76
N PRO A 76 8.32 -23.14 -9.93
CA PRO A 76 9.36 -23.99 -10.52
C PRO A 76 9.85 -23.51 -11.90
N TRP A 77 8.99 -22.79 -12.64
CA TRP A 77 9.33 -22.23 -13.95
C TRP A 77 10.33 -21.07 -13.86
N ASP A 78 10.52 -20.46 -12.69
CA ASP A 78 11.46 -19.36 -12.47
C ASP A 78 12.91 -19.78 -12.77
N LEU A 79 13.22 -21.07 -12.65
CA LEU A 79 14.53 -21.63 -13.01
C LEU A 79 14.93 -21.38 -14.47
N LEU A 80 13.94 -21.18 -15.36
CA LEU A 80 14.20 -20.86 -16.77
C LEU A 80 14.84 -19.48 -16.95
N LEU A 81 14.63 -18.54 -16.03
CA LEU A 81 15.28 -17.22 -16.07
C LEU A 81 16.80 -17.34 -15.93
N PHE A 82 17.28 -18.39 -15.25
CA PHE A 82 18.69 -18.60 -14.94
C PHE A 82 19.35 -19.65 -15.83
N ILE A 83 18.65 -20.22 -16.82
CA ILE A 83 19.18 -21.29 -17.65
C ILE A 83 20.39 -20.82 -18.49
N ASP A 84 20.41 -19.55 -18.85
CA ASP A 84 21.47 -18.89 -19.59
C ASP A 84 22.81 -18.85 -18.82
N LEU A 85 22.77 -18.79 -17.49
CA LEU A 85 23.95 -18.87 -16.60
C LEU A 85 24.69 -20.20 -16.76
N PHE A 86 24.03 -21.26 -17.22
CA PHE A 86 24.63 -22.56 -17.48
C PHE A 86 24.98 -22.76 -18.95
N ILE A 87 24.11 -22.31 -19.86
CA ILE A 87 24.31 -22.45 -21.30
C ILE A 87 25.49 -21.61 -21.79
N LEU A 88 25.62 -20.36 -21.33
CA LEU A 88 26.66 -19.45 -21.80
C LEU A 88 28.08 -19.96 -21.46
N PRO A 89 28.42 -20.37 -20.23
CA PRO A 89 29.72 -20.98 -19.93
C PRO A 89 29.97 -22.26 -20.75
N TRP A 90 28.93 -23.09 -20.96
CA TRP A 90 29.04 -24.30 -21.76
C TRP A 90 29.41 -24.01 -23.22
N ILE A 91 28.75 -23.03 -23.86
CA ILE A 91 29.09 -22.55 -25.20
C ILE A 91 30.50 -21.95 -25.24
N MET A 92 30.90 -21.19 -24.21
CA MET A 92 32.24 -20.60 -24.14
C MET A 92 33.34 -21.65 -24.03
N LYS A 93 33.06 -22.82 -23.44
CA LYS A 93 34.00 -23.95 -23.36
C LYS A 93 34.20 -24.64 -24.71
N THR A 94 33.21 -24.64 -25.58
CA THR A 94 33.24 -25.35 -26.89
C THR A 94 33.79 -24.49 -28.03
N ARG A 95 33.96 -23.18 -27.85
CA ARG A 95 34.50 -22.27 -28.86
C ARG A 95 36.02 -22.10 -28.76
N THR A 96 36.69 -22.02 -29.91
CA THR A 96 38.11 -21.67 -30.00
C THR A 96 38.33 -20.21 -29.57
N LYS A 97 39.19 -19.99 -28.57
CA LYS A 97 39.53 -18.66 -28.04
C LYS A 97 40.35 -17.86 -29.05
N LYS A 98 39.69 -17.15 -29.98
CA LYS A 98 40.33 -16.02 -30.66
C LYS A 98 40.26 -14.81 -29.74
N GLU A 99 41.41 -14.34 -29.25
CA GLU A 99 41.45 -13.08 -28.50
C GLU A 99 41.09 -11.91 -29.42
N THR A 100 39.91 -11.33 -29.25
CA THR A 100 39.56 -10.07 -29.87
C THR A 100 40.04 -8.92 -29.00
N VAL A 101 40.98 -8.12 -29.53
CA VAL A 101 41.45 -6.91 -28.86
C VAL A 101 40.39 -5.82 -29.01
N ILE A 102 39.80 -5.38 -27.90
CA ILE A 102 38.80 -4.32 -27.90
C ILE A 102 39.52 -2.97 -27.93
N THR A 103 39.46 -2.29 -29.07
CA THR A 103 40.10 -0.98 -29.26
C THR A 103 39.33 0.13 -28.53
N SER A 104 39.98 1.27 -28.23
CA SER A 104 39.30 2.44 -27.64
C SER A 104 38.16 2.96 -28.52
N LYS A 105 38.28 2.85 -29.85
CA LYS A 105 37.19 3.17 -30.79
C LYS A 105 35.98 2.26 -30.59
N THR A 106 36.22 0.95 -30.41
CA THR A 106 35.16 -0.02 -30.12
C THR A 106 34.48 0.29 -28.79
N LYS A 107 35.24 0.62 -27.73
CA LYS A 107 34.66 1.02 -26.44
C LYS A 107 33.76 2.25 -26.56
N GLY A 108 34.24 3.28 -27.25
CA GLY A 108 33.46 4.49 -27.53
C GLY A 108 32.19 4.19 -28.34
N LEU A 109 32.27 3.28 -29.32
CA LEU A 109 31.11 2.86 -30.10
C LEU A 109 30.05 2.12 -29.25
N TYR A 110 30.46 1.25 -28.33
CA TYR A 110 29.53 0.58 -27.42
C TYR A 110 28.80 1.56 -26.50
N VAL A 111 29.54 2.52 -25.92
CA VAL A 111 28.95 3.57 -25.09
C VAL A 111 28.00 4.43 -25.91
N ALA A 112 28.44 4.92 -27.07
CA ALA A 112 27.61 5.74 -27.95
C ALA A 112 26.35 5.01 -28.40
N ALA A 113 26.46 3.76 -28.85
CA ALA A 113 25.32 2.94 -29.25
C ALA A 113 24.37 2.68 -28.09
N GLY A 114 24.89 2.37 -26.90
CA GLY A 114 24.09 2.20 -25.68
C GLY A 114 23.29 3.45 -25.34
N VAL A 115 23.96 4.62 -25.29
CA VAL A 115 23.32 5.91 -25.02
C VAL A 115 22.28 6.26 -26.10
N VAL A 116 22.59 6.10 -27.38
CA VAL A 116 21.64 6.37 -28.46
C VAL A 116 20.40 5.48 -28.35
N LEU A 117 20.56 4.19 -28.02
CA LEU A 117 19.43 3.27 -27.85
C LEU A 117 18.58 3.60 -26.62
N VAL A 118 19.20 4.00 -25.51
CA VAL A 118 18.47 4.50 -24.32
C VAL A 118 17.70 5.77 -24.66
N LEU A 119 18.34 6.76 -25.27
CA LEU A 119 17.68 8.01 -25.68
C LEU A 119 16.56 7.78 -26.71
N PHE A 120 16.76 6.84 -27.64
CA PHE A 120 15.74 6.43 -28.58
C PHE A 120 14.54 5.80 -27.86
N THR A 121 14.79 4.91 -26.90
CA THR A 121 13.74 4.28 -26.09
C THR A 121 12.95 5.33 -25.31
N VAL A 122 13.64 6.23 -24.61
CA VAL A 122 13.02 7.36 -23.89
C VAL A 122 12.22 8.25 -24.83
N GLY A 123 12.77 8.61 -26.00
CA GLY A 123 12.07 9.42 -27.00
C GLY A 123 10.80 8.76 -27.52
N THR A 124 10.82 7.45 -27.76
CA THR A 124 9.61 6.70 -28.14
C THR A 124 8.62 6.56 -26.99
N GLY A 125 9.09 6.49 -25.75
CA GLY A 125 8.26 6.51 -24.54
C GLY A 125 7.51 7.83 -24.41
N LEU A 126 8.23 8.96 -24.48
CA LEU A 126 7.65 10.31 -24.41
C LEU A 126 6.70 10.61 -25.56
N PHE A 127 6.94 10.05 -26.76
CA PHE A 127 6.02 10.19 -27.88
C PHE A 127 4.68 9.47 -27.63
N ARG A 128 4.69 8.35 -26.88
CA ARG A 128 3.48 7.60 -26.53
C ARG A 128 2.77 8.16 -25.29
N SER A 129 3.55 8.58 -24.30
CA SER A 129 3.07 9.17 -23.05
C SER A 129 3.81 10.49 -22.81
N PRO A 130 3.23 11.64 -23.19
CA PRO A 130 3.85 12.96 -22.98
C PRO A 130 4.16 13.26 -21.52
N TYR A 131 3.42 12.63 -20.59
CA TYR A 131 3.57 12.80 -19.15
C TYR A 131 4.40 11.70 -18.48
N LEU A 132 5.13 10.87 -19.23
CA LEU A 132 5.85 9.70 -18.71
C LEU A 132 6.65 9.92 -17.41
N PHE A 133 7.34 11.07 -17.30
CA PHE A 133 8.12 11.40 -16.09
C PHE A 133 7.36 12.23 -15.06
N ALA A 134 6.32 12.94 -15.46
CA ALA A 134 5.44 13.68 -14.55
C ALA A 134 4.47 12.74 -13.82
N ALA A 135 4.14 11.62 -14.45
CA ALA A 135 3.37 10.52 -13.88
C ALA A 135 4.30 9.36 -13.47
N SER A 136 5.43 9.66 -12.82
CA SER A 136 6.40 8.63 -12.40
C SER A 136 5.84 7.66 -11.36
N TYR A 137 4.67 7.96 -10.79
CA TYR A 137 3.89 7.07 -9.96
C TYR A 137 3.26 5.89 -10.73
N ASP A 138 3.03 6.03 -12.03
CA ASP A 138 2.57 4.96 -12.94
C ASP A 138 3.78 4.11 -13.37
N ARG A 139 4.26 3.28 -12.44
CA ARG A 139 5.47 2.47 -12.66
C ARG A 139 5.29 1.42 -13.75
N ASP A 140 4.09 0.84 -13.85
CA ASP A 140 3.81 -0.14 -14.90
C ASP A 140 3.84 0.51 -16.29
N GLY A 141 3.22 1.69 -16.46
CA GLY A 141 3.36 2.51 -17.66
C GLY A 141 4.81 2.87 -17.97
N MET A 142 5.61 3.20 -16.95
CA MET A 142 7.06 3.44 -17.11
C MET A 142 7.81 2.21 -17.61
N VAL A 143 7.58 1.03 -17.04
CA VAL A 143 8.25 -0.21 -17.45
C VAL A 143 7.79 -0.66 -18.83
N LYS A 144 6.50 -0.54 -19.17
CA LYS A 144 5.97 -0.78 -20.53
C LYS A 144 6.61 0.14 -21.56
N ALA A 145 6.86 1.41 -21.21
CA ALA A 145 7.47 2.39 -22.11
C ALA A 145 9.00 2.23 -22.25
N LEU A 146 9.71 2.05 -21.13
CA LEU A 146 11.17 2.10 -21.06
C LEU A 146 11.83 0.73 -21.06
N GLY A 147 11.13 -0.31 -20.61
CA GLY A 147 11.69 -1.61 -20.26
C GLY A 147 12.34 -1.63 -18.86
N PRO A 148 12.45 -2.81 -18.23
CA PRO A 148 12.77 -2.94 -16.81
C PRO A 148 14.13 -2.33 -16.44
N TYR A 149 15.18 -2.62 -17.21
CA TYR A 149 16.52 -2.09 -16.89
C TYR A 149 16.65 -0.56 -17.08
N ASN A 150 15.91 0.03 -18.03
CA ASN A 150 15.94 1.49 -18.20
C ASN A 150 15.10 2.18 -17.12
N TYR A 151 13.99 1.55 -16.71
CA TYR A 151 13.23 1.98 -15.53
C TYR A 151 14.11 1.97 -14.27
N HIS A 152 14.85 0.89 -14.00
CA HIS A 152 15.75 0.83 -12.86
C HIS A 152 16.85 1.91 -12.90
N LEU A 153 17.40 2.22 -14.09
CA LEU A 153 18.31 3.37 -14.22
C LEU A 153 17.65 4.71 -13.84
N TYR A 154 16.38 4.89 -14.19
CA TYR A 154 15.60 6.06 -13.79
C TYR A 154 15.33 6.07 -12.28
N ASP A 155 14.88 4.96 -11.71
CA ASP A 155 14.59 4.82 -10.28
C ASP A 155 15.85 5.05 -9.42
N PHE A 156 17.00 4.49 -9.81
CA PHE A 156 18.27 4.79 -9.14
C PHE A 156 18.64 6.28 -9.21
N ALA A 157 18.40 6.93 -10.34
CA ALA A 157 18.67 8.37 -10.48
C ALA A 157 17.73 9.20 -9.59
N LEU A 158 16.45 8.83 -9.52
CA LEU A 158 15.46 9.46 -8.65
C LEU A 158 15.84 9.29 -7.18
N GLY A 159 16.11 8.05 -6.75
CA GLY A 159 16.53 7.75 -5.38
C GLY A 159 17.82 8.45 -4.95
N ALA A 160 18.72 8.77 -5.90
CA ALA A 160 19.93 9.53 -5.62
C ALA A 160 19.68 11.03 -5.39
N VAL A 161 18.61 11.61 -5.96
CA VAL A 161 18.30 13.05 -5.85
C VAL A 161 17.30 13.37 -4.75
N THR A 162 16.34 12.47 -4.48
CA THR A 162 15.26 12.66 -3.51
C THR A 162 15.70 13.08 -2.09
N PRO A 163 16.82 12.58 -1.53
CA PRO A 163 17.31 13.04 -0.22
C PRO A 163 17.61 14.54 -0.15
N PHE A 164 17.89 15.19 -1.29
CA PHE A 164 18.21 16.61 -1.34
C PHE A 164 16.97 17.52 -1.41
N ASN A 165 15.78 17.00 -1.78
CA ASN A 165 14.55 17.80 -1.94
C ASN A 165 14.22 18.60 -0.68
N ARG A 166 14.28 17.95 0.50
CA ARG A 166 14.07 18.60 1.80
C ARG A 166 15.02 19.78 2.02
N SER A 167 16.28 19.70 1.57
CA SER A 167 17.27 20.77 1.79
C SER A 167 17.11 21.94 0.82
N LEU A 168 16.52 21.70 -0.36
CA LEU A 168 16.32 22.69 -1.41
C LEU A 168 14.95 23.38 -1.31
N ALA A 169 13.97 22.74 -0.66
CA ALA A 169 12.62 23.26 -0.51
C ALA A 169 12.57 24.58 0.27
N THR A 170 11.73 25.50 -0.20
CA THR A 170 11.53 26.84 0.33
C THR A 170 10.08 27.06 0.77
N LYS A 171 9.83 28.17 1.49
CA LYS A 171 8.47 28.56 1.87
C LYS A 171 7.55 28.83 0.66
N ALA A 172 8.12 29.23 -0.49
CA ALA A 172 7.35 29.46 -1.70
C ALA A 172 6.77 28.15 -2.26
N ASP A 173 7.54 27.06 -2.16
CA ASP A 173 7.12 25.73 -2.63
C ASP A 173 5.97 25.16 -1.78
N ALA A 174 5.83 25.61 -0.52
CA ALA A 174 4.72 25.23 0.35
C ALA A 174 3.39 25.90 -0.01
N LEU A 175 3.40 27.04 -0.72
CA LEU A 175 2.16 27.79 -0.96
C LEU A 175 1.15 27.02 -1.83
N PRO A 176 1.51 26.47 -3.01
CA PRO A 176 0.55 25.76 -3.86
C PRO A 176 -0.19 24.60 -3.16
N PRO A 177 0.49 23.63 -2.49
CA PRO A 177 -0.22 22.55 -1.81
C PRO A 177 -1.07 23.05 -0.64
N LEU A 178 -0.57 24.02 0.13
CA LEU A 178 -1.32 24.55 1.28
C LEU A 178 -2.55 25.34 0.86
N ASP A 179 -2.46 26.14 -0.20
CA ASP A 179 -3.59 26.89 -0.75
C ASP A 179 -4.63 25.94 -1.33
N TYR A 180 -4.20 24.88 -2.02
CA TYR A 180 -5.10 23.82 -2.49
C TYR A 180 -5.86 23.16 -1.33
N LEU A 181 -5.16 22.71 -0.30
CA LEU A 181 -5.75 22.06 0.87
C LEU A 181 -6.69 22.98 1.67
N LYS A 182 -6.40 24.28 1.73
CA LYS A 182 -7.26 25.27 2.41
C LYS A 182 -8.47 25.69 1.58
N SER A 183 -8.41 25.56 0.26
CA SER A 183 -9.52 25.90 -0.63
C SER A 183 -10.68 24.90 -0.58
N LYS A 184 -10.45 23.70 -0.05
CA LYS A 184 -11.49 22.67 0.10
C LYS A 184 -12.56 23.14 1.10
N GLU A 185 -13.82 23.10 0.66
CA GLU A 185 -14.97 23.44 1.51
C GLU A 185 -15.17 22.41 2.63
N GLY A 186 -15.56 22.89 3.82
CA GLY A 186 -15.93 22.02 4.93
C GLY A 186 -17.20 21.21 4.64
N ALA A 187 -17.31 20.04 5.26
CA ALA A 187 -18.54 19.27 5.24
C ALA A 187 -19.49 19.74 6.34
N SER A 188 -20.76 19.94 6.00
CA SER A 188 -21.83 20.14 6.98
C SER A 188 -22.87 19.05 6.79
N THR A 189 -22.99 18.17 7.79
CA THR A 189 -24.03 17.15 7.86
C THR A 189 -24.61 17.14 9.28
N ASP A 190 -25.81 16.58 9.44
CA ASP A 190 -26.47 16.45 10.75
C ASP A 190 -25.72 15.52 11.72
N LEU A 191 -24.72 14.78 11.23
CA LEU A 191 -23.84 13.90 12.03
C LEU A 191 -22.63 14.62 12.63
N PHE A 192 -22.46 15.92 12.39
CA PHE A 192 -21.33 16.67 12.95
C PHE A 192 -21.37 16.64 14.49
N GLY A 193 -20.36 16.03 15.10
CA GLY A 193 -20.29 15.87 16.56
C GLY A 193 -21.13 14.72 17.14
N ALA A 194 -21.64 13.80 16.33
CA ALA A 194 -22.39 12.61 16.80
C ALA A 194 -21.61 11.75 17.82
N ALA A 195 -20.28 11.77 17.76
CA ALA A 195 -19.37 11.07 18.67
C ALA A 195 -18.56 12.01 19.60
N ARG A 196 -18.99 13.27 19.76
CA ARG A 196 -18.26 14.27 20.56
C ARG A 196 -17.94 13.76 21.97
N GLY A 197 -16.65 13.73 22.32
CA GLY A 197 -16.17 13.34 23.65
C GLY A 197 -16.15 11.83 23.92
N LYS A 198 -16.55 10.99 22.98
CA LYS A 198 -16.38 9.53 23.08
C LYS A 198 -14.90 9.15 22.88
N ASN A 199 -14.48 8.05 23.48
CA ASN A 199 -13.23 7.41 23.08
C ASN A 199 -13.31 6.99 21.60
N VAL A 200 -12.16 6.85 20.95
CA VAL A 200 -12.07 6.34 19.58
C VAL A 200 -11.16 5.12 19.56
N ILE A 201 -11.70 4.00 19.10
CA ILE A 201 -10.93 2.78 18.83
C ILE A 201 -10.94 2.56 17.32
N LEU A 202 -9.77 2.70 16.71
CA LEU A 202 -9.52 2.49 15.30
C LEU A 202 -8.90 1.10 15.12
N ILE A 203 -9.59 0.18 14.45
CA ILE A 203 -9.17 -1.22 14.26
C ILE A 203 -8.76 -1.41 12.80
N SER A 204 -7.46 -1.60 12.57
CA SER A 204 -6.89 -1.96 11.28
C SER A 204 -7.03 -3.47 11.09
N MET A 205 -7.95 -3.87 10.22
CA MET A 205 -8.19 -5.26 9.85
C MET A 205 -7.24 -5.64 8.71
N GLU A 206 -6.10 -6.20 9.10
CA GLU A 206 -5.02 -6.64 8.21
C GLU A 206 -5.56 -7.40 7.00
N SER A 207 -5.21 -6.93 5.80
CA SER A 207 -5.47 -7.56 4.51
C SER A 207 -6.94 -7.88 4.21
N THR A 208 -7.89 -7.24 4.90
CA THR A 208 -9.32 -7.58 4.78
C THR A 208 -10.00 -6.83 3.65
N GLN A 209 -10.38 -7.56 2.59
CA GLN A 209 -11.14 -7.04 1.46
C GLN A 209 -12.66 -7.12 1.68
N ASN A 210 -13.41 -6.20 1.08
CA ASN A 210 -14.85 -6.02 1.33
C ASN A 210 -15.73 -7.19 0.87
N PHE A 211 -15.25 -8.05 -0.03
CA PHE A 211 -16.05 -9.15 -0.60
C PHE A 211 -16.48 -10.21 0.44
N VAL A 212 -15.83 -10.25 1.60
CA VAL A 212 -16.10 -11.18 2.70
C VAL A 212 -17.32 -10.79 3.53
N ILE A 213 -17.69 -9.50 3.54
CA ILE A 213 -18.85 -9.01 4.30
C ILE A 213 -20.14 -9.57 3.69
N ASN A 214 -21.05 -10.06 4.53
CA ASN A 214 -22.29 -10.74 4.15
C ASN A 214 -22.08 -11.90 3.17
N ARG A 215 -20.92 -12.56 3.24
CA ARG A 215 -20.59 -13.71 2.40
C ARG A 215 -20.69 -15.00 3.20
N ASP A 216 -21.25 -16.00 2.53
CA ASP A 216 -21.34 -17.39 2.98
C ASP A 216 -20.45 -18.28 2.11
N ILE A 217 -19.82 -19.27 2.72
CA ILE A 217 -19.17 -20.39 2.06
C ILE A 217 -19.67 -21.68 2.71
N ASN A 218 -20.21 -22.58 1.89
CA ASN A 218 -20.70 -23.89 2.33
C ASN A 218 -21.78 -23.84 3.44
N GLY A 219 -22.58 -22.77 3.51
CA GLY A 219 -23.61 -22.58 4.53
C GLY A 219 -23.10 -22.01 5.85
N GLU A 220 -21.86 -21.52 5.89
CA GLU A 220 -21.27 -20.81 7.01
C GLU A 220 -20.85 -19.39 6.60
N GLU A 221 -21.26 -18.37 7.37
CA GLU A 221 -20.83 -17.00 7.15
C GLU A 221 -19.33 -16.83 7.43
N ILE A 222 -18.65 -16.05 6.59
CA ILE A 222 -17.23 -15.76 6.76
C ILE A 222 -17.00 -14.81 7.95
N THR A 223 -17.84 -13.78 8.09
CA THR A 223 -17.72 -12.73 9.12
C THR A 223 -19.04 -12.46 9.85
N PRO A 224 -19.64 -13.43 10.55
CA PRO A 224 -20.94 -13.23 11.17
C PRO A 224 -20.97 -12.09 12.20
N PHE A 225 -19.90 -11.88 12.97
CA PHE A 225 -19.92 -10.77 13.93
C PHE A 225 -19.92 -9.41 13.23
N LEU A 226 -19.10 -9.23 12.18
CA LEU A 226 -19.13 -8.01 11.39
C LEU A 226 -20.46 -7.85 10.66
N ASN A 227 -21.06 -8.93 10.15
CA ASN A 227 -22.38 -8.91 9.50
C ASN A 227 -23.47 -8.41 10.47
N ASP A 228 -23.48 -8.89 11.71
CA ASP A 228 -24.39 -8.39 12.76
C ASP A 228 -24.08 -6.92 13.10
N LEU A 229 -22.80 -6.56 13.21
CA LEU A 229 -22.38 -5.22 13.61
C LEU A 229 -22.81 -4.15 12.60
N ILE A 230 -22.78 -4.44 11.29
CA ILE A 230 -23.14 -3.45 10.27
C ILE A 230 -24.63 -3.08 10.26
N GLU A 231 -25.52 -3.90 10.84
CA GLU A 231 -26.94 -3.57 10.93
C GLU A 231 -27.19 -2.30 11.77
N ASP A 232 -26.37 -2.09 12.81
CA ASP A 232 -26.42 -0.95 13.73
C ASP A 232 -25.20 -0.01 13.57
N SER A 233 -24.62 0.06 12.36
CA SER A 233 -23.43 0.89 12.10
C SER A 233 -23.52 1.66 10.78
N PHE A 234 -22.67 2.68 10.64
CA PHE A 234 -22.40 3.26 9.32
C PHE A 234 -21.45 2.33 8.56
N TYR A 235 -21.97 1.58 7.60
CA TYR A 235 -21.18 0.68 6.76
C TYR A 235 -20.96 1.29 5.37
N PHE A 236 -19.70 1.59 5.06
CA PHE A 236 -19.31 2.14 3.77
C PHE A 236 -18.87 1.00 2.85
N SER A 237 -19.76 0.61 1.94
CA SER A 237 -19.57 -0.59 1.10
C SER A 237 -18.66 -0.38 -0.11
N ARG A 238 -18.16 0.84 -0.32
CA ARG A 238 -17.32 1.23 -1.47
C ARG A 238 -16.16 2.14 -1.06
N VAL A 239 -15.46 1.78 0.01
CA VAL A 239 -14.15 2.36 0.34
C VAL A 239 -13.06 1.54 -0.35
N TYR A 240 -12.06 2.19 -0.92
CA TYR A 240 -11.00 1.53 -1.67
C TYR A 240 -9.64 1.70 -0.99
N ASP A 241 -8.83 0.64 -1.07
CA ASP A 241 -7.39 0.64 -0.80
C ASP A 241 -6.69 1.71 -1.67
N GLN A 242 -5.91 2.58 -1.03
CA GLN A 242 -5.10 3.61 -1.70
C GLN A 242 -3.60 3.47 -1.39
N THR A 243 -3.20 2.34 -0.82
CA THR A 243 -1.82 2.02 -0.45
C THR A 243 -0.96 1.74 -1.68
N ALA A 244 0.36 1.69 -1.47
CA ALA A 244 1.31 1.24 -2.48
C ALA A 244 2.30 0.23 -1.89
N GLN A 245 3.59 0.58 -1.91
CA GLN A 245 4.66 -0.32 -1.49
C GLN A 245 4.80 -0.40 0.04
N GLY A 246 4.25 0.57 0.79
CA GLY A 246 4.26 0.60 2.25
C GLY A 246 3.09 -0.14 2.90
N LYS A 247 2.08 -0.58 2.13
CA LYS A 247 0.98 -1.45 2.59
C LYS A 247 0.31 -0.89 3.85
N THR A 248 0.24 -1.66 4.95
CA THR A 248 -0.33 -1.22 6.23
C THR A 248 0.21 0.16 6.64
N SER A 249 1.52 0.42 6.50
CA SER A 249 2.10 1.72 6.89
C SER A 249 1.62 2.90 6.03
N ASP A 250 1.24 2.65 4.78
CA ASP A 250 0.64 3.67 3.91
C ASP A 250 -0.80 3.98 4.33
N SER A 251 -1.59 2.95 4.69
CA SER A 251 -2.95 3.12 5.22
C SER A 251 -2.93 3.92 6.53
N GLU A 252 -2.05 3.53 7.46
CA GLU A 252 -1.81 4.28 8.71
C GLU A 252 -1.45 5.74 8.44
N PHE A 253 -0.55 5.98 7.49
CA PHE A 253 -0.12 7.32 7.09
C PHE A 253 -1.28 8.16 6.55
N MET A 254 -2.10 7.61 5.65
CA MET A 254 -3.24 8.31 5.07
C MET A 254 -4.28 8.69 6.14
N ILE A 255 -4.61 7.77 7.04
CA ILE A 255 -5.60 8.03 8.10
C ILE A 255 -5.08 9.06 9.11
N ASP A 256 -3.78 9.06 9.41
CA ASP A 256 -3.23 10.05 10.34
C ASP A 256 -3.03 11.41 9.69
N THR A 257 -2.64 11.47 8.42
CA THR A 257 -2.17 12.73 7.81
C THR A 257 -3.08 13.29 6.73
N GLY A 258 -4.01 12.51 6.19
CA GLY A 258 -4.83 12.90 5.04
C GLY A 258 -3.99 13.22 3.79
N LEU A 259 -2.77 12.67 3.70
CA LEU A 259 -1.86 12.78 2.56
C LEU A 259 -1.73 11.41 1.89
N TYR A 260 -1.61 11.38 0.56
CA TYR A 260 -1.30 10.15 -0.17
C TYR A 260 0.11 9.65 0.18
N PRO A 261 0.35 8.32 0.22
CA PRO A 261 1.67 7.77 0.51
C PRO A 261 2.67 8.05 -0.62
N LEU A 262 3.92 7.58 -0.50
CA LEU A 262 4.90 7.70 -1.58
C LEU A 262 4.63 6.68 -2.70
N ALA A 263 4.95 7.07 -3.93
CA ALA A 263 4.98 6.16 -5.07
C ALA A 263 6.19 5.22 -5.03
N SER A 264 7.09 5.30 -4.05
CA SER A 264 8.24 4.41 -4.00
C SER A 264 8.69 4.25 -2.56
N GLY A 265 8.73 2.99 -2.11
CA GLY A 265 8.96 2.62 -0.71
C GLY A 265 7.88 3.13 0.24
N SER A 266 8.09 2.90 1.54
CA SER A 266 7.21 3.42 2.60
C SER A 266 7.59 4.83 3.05
N VAL A 267 6.58 5.66 3.32
CA VAL A 267 6.74 6.97 3.98
C VAL A 267 7.32 6.79 5.39
N PHE A 268 6.87 5.78 6.13
CA PHE A 268 7.31 5.53 7.51
C PHE A 268 8.82 5.31 7.59
N VAL A 269 9.39 4.59 6.62
CA VAL A 269 10.82 4.30 6.59
C VAL A 269 11.62 5.50 6.09
N GLN A 270 11.14 6.20 5.07
CA GLN A 270 11.94 7.21 4.37
C GLN A 270 11.82 8.62 4.96
N LYS A 271 10.69 8.92 5.61
CA LYS A 271 10.33 10.27 6.06
C LYS A 271 9.87 10.35 7.54
N PRO A 272 10.50 9.61 8.49
CA PRO A 272 10.12 9.71 9.89
C PRO A 272 10.48 11.06 10.54
N GLU A 273 11.37 11.84 9.92
CA GLU A 273 11.89 13.13 10.46
C GLU A 273 11.18 14.37 9.89
N ASN A 274 10.11 14.16 9.12
CA ASN A 274 9.32 15.24 8.56
C ASN A 274 8.38 15.84 9.63
N THR A 275 7.94 17.06 9.39
CA THR A 275 6.91 17.73 10.18
C THR A 275 5.54 17.24 9.72
N TYR A 276 4.72 16.76 10.64
CA TYR A 276 3.36 16.32 10.37
C TYR A 276 2.34 17.06 11.22
N TYR A 277 1.21 17.41 10.62
CA TYR A 277 0.02 17.86 11.34
C TYR A 277 -1.02 16.75 11.30
N SER A 278 -0.78 15.71 12.09
CA SER A 278 -1.52 14.44 12.06
C SER A 278 -2.76 14.41 12.97
N LEU A 279 -3.55 13.33 12.87
CA LEU A 279 -4.74 13.09 13.67
C LEU A 279 -4.43 13.06 15.19
N PRO A 280 -3.39 12.35 15.70
CA PRO A 280 -3.01 12.46 17.11
C PRO A 280 -2.71 13.89 17.57
N HIS A 281 -2.00 14.70 16.76
CA HIS A 281 -1.75 16.11 17.09
C HIS A 281 -3.06 16.90 17.25
N ILE A 282 -4.00 16.74 16.33
CA ILE A 282 -5.31 17.42 16.38
C ILE A 282 -6.12 16.97 17.59
N LEU A 283 -6.13 15.66 17.89
CA LEU A 283 -6.89 15.11 19.01
C LEU A 283 -6.28 15.49 20.37
N LYS A 284 -4.96 15.69 20.43
CA LYS A 284 -4.27 16.21 21.61
C LYS A 284 -4.70 17.64 21.96
N GLU A 285 -5.05 18.48 20.97
CA GLU A 285 -5.68 19.79 21.22
C GLU A 285 -7.09 19.68 21.86
N LYS A 286 -7.65 18.47 21.90
CA LYS A 286 -8.94 18.12 22.52
C LYS A 286 -8.78 17.19 23.72
N ASP A 287 -7.59 17.14 24.31
CA ASP A 287 -7.25 16.36 25.51
C ASP A 287 -7.35 14.83 25.33
N TYR A 288 -7.29 14.32 24.10
CA TYR A 288 -7.24 12.87 23.86
C TYR A 288 -5.85 12.30 24.13
N TYR A 289 -5.78 11.19 24.86
CA TYR A 289 -4.57 10.38 24.99
C TYR A 289 -4.47 9.41 23.81
N SER A 290 -3.44 9.55 22.98
CA SER A 290 -3.30 8.81 21.72
C SER A 290 -2.35 7.62 21.84
N THR A 291 -2.82 6.42 21.49
CA THR A 291 -2.01 5.19 21.58
C THR A 291 -2.09 4.32 20.32
N VAL A 292 -1.04 3.51 20.11
CA VAL A 292 -1.04 2.43 19.12
C VAL A 292 -0.77 1.11 19.84
N PHE A 293 -1.47 0.06 19.44
CA PHE A 293 -1.29 -1.31 19.89
C PHE A 293 -0.96 -2.20 18.69
N HIS A 294 0.15 -2.92 18.76
CA HIS A 294 0.53 -3.87 17.72
C HIS A 294 1.33 -5.04 18.29
N GLY A 295 1.00 -6.24 17.84
CA GLY A 295 1.60 -7.49 18.29
C GLY A 295 2.98 -7.83 17.72
N ASN A 296 3.69 -6.88 17.12
CA ASN A 296 4.98 -7.08 16.45
C ASN A 296 6.07 -6.13 17.01
N GLU A 297 7.32 -6.38 16.64
CA GLU A 297 8.48 -5.55 16.98
C GLU A 297 8.24 -4.08 16.60
N ARG A 298 8.67 -3.18 17.50
CA ARG A 298 8.44 -1.73 17.35
C ARG A 298 9.13 -1.11 16.12
N THR A 299 10.19 -1.74 15.64
CA THR A 299 11.02 -1.26 14.53
C THR A 299 10.47 -1.70 13.18
N PHE A 300 9.50 -2.63 13.14
CA PHE A 300 8.83 -3.01 11.91
C PHE A 300 8.12 -1.79 11.30
N TRP A 301 8.30 -1.59 10.00
CA TRP A 301 7.95 -0.36 9.27
C TRP A 301 8.54 0.94 9.84
N ASN A 302 9.57 0.91 10.70
CA ASN A 302 10.11 2.10 11.36
C ASN A 302 9.05 2.87 12.22
N ARG A 303 8.06 2.14 12.74
CA ARG A 303 6.94 2.68 13.52
C ARG A 303 7.38 3.46 14.76
N GLU A 304 8.40 3.01 15.49
CA GLU A 304 8.91 3.72 16.68
C GLU A 304 9.24 5.20 16.38
N ASN A 305 9.95 5.46 15.27
CA ASN A 305 10.32 6.83 14.90
C ASN A 305 9.14 7.58 14.29
N MET A 306 8.38 6.94 13.38
CA MET A 306 7.25 7.60 12.74
C MET A 306 6.14 7.98 13.73
N TYR A 307 5.77 7.12 14.68
CA TYR A 307 4.75 7.46 15.67
C TYR A 307 5.16 8.61 16.59
N SER A 308 6.46 8.76 16.85
CA SER A 308 6.95 9.95 17.54
C SER A 308 6.72 11.23 16.73
N ALA A 309 6.95 11.20 15.42
CA ALA A 309 6.71 12.32 14.52
C ALA A 309 5.22 12.56 14.23
N LEU A 310 4.38 11.53 14.34
CA LEU A 310 2.92 11.63 14.26
C LEU A 310 2.27 12.04 15.58
N GLY A 311 3.03 12.19 16.67
CA GLY A 311 2.52 12.74 17.93
C GLY A 311 1.70 11.78 18.78
N TYR A 312 1.86 10.46 18.60
CA TYR A 312 1.28 9.47 19.52
C TYR A 312 1.94 9.55 20.91
N ASP A 313 1.15 9.38 21.97
CA ASP A 313 1.64 9.44 23.35
C ASP A 313 2.30 8.13 23.78
N ARG A 314 1.80 6.98 23.30
CA ARG A 314 2.40 5.66 23.57
C ARG A 314 2.18 4.64 22.47
N PHE A 315 3.23 3.89 22.15
CA PHE A 315 3.16 2.69 21.32
C PHE A 315 3.39 1.44 22.18
N TYR A 316 2.36 0.59 22.28
CA TYR A 316 2.43 -0.75 22.85
C TYR A 316 2.80 -1.73 21.74
N SER A 317 4.06 -2.19 21.76
CA SER A 317 4.57 -3.16 20.78
C SER A 317 4.58 -4.56 21.39
N GLU A 318 5.08 -5.56 20.66
CA GLU A 318 5.24 -6.96 21.14
C GLU A 318 5.78 -7.08 22.58
N ARG A 319 6.71 -6.20 22.98
CA ARG A 319 7.33 -6.21 24.32
C ARG A 319 6.37 -5.89 25.46
N ASP A 320 5.21 -5.33 25.18
CA ASP A 320 4.14 -5.05 26.14
C ASP A 320 3.13 -6.23 26.26
N TYR A 321 3.34 -7.31 25.51
CA TYR A 321 2.50 -8.51 25.47
C TYR A 321 3.24 -9.74 26.01
N LYS A 322 2.46 -10.72 26.46
CA LYS A 322 2.94 -12.08 26.70
C LYS A 322 2.89 -12.85 25.39
N VAL A 323 4.07 -13.06 24.81
CA VAL A 323 4.24 -13.75 23.53
C VAL A 323 4.89 -15.10 23.77
N THR A 324 4.26 -16.14 23.23
CA THR A 324 4.70 -17.54 23.28
C THR A 324 4.59 -18.15 21.90
N GLU A 325 5.28 -19.25 21.66
CA GLU A 325 5.20 -19.96 20.37
C GLU A 325 3.75 -20.40 20.08
N ASP A 326 3.04 -20.94 21.08
CA ASP A 326 1.65 -21.39 20.95
C ASP A 326 0.65 -20.28 20.57
N ASN A 327 0.92 -19.03 20.96
CA ASN A 327 0.01 -17.91 20.72
C ASN A 327 0.47 -16.99 19.59
N SER A 328 1.44 -17.43 18.79
CA SER A 328 2.02 -16.66 17.70
C SER A 328 1.89 -17.41 16.39
N VAL A 329 1.75 -16.68 15.30
CA VAL A 329 1.76 -17.22 13.94
C VAL A 329 2.37 -16.21 12.99
N ASN A 330 3.26 -16.68 12.11
CA ASN A 330 3.88 -15.90 11.05
C ASN A 330 4.60 -14.61 11.55
N TYR A 331 3.89 -13.48 11.62
CA TYR A 331 4.45 -12.15 11.94
C TYR A 331 4.33 -11.73 13.41
N GLY A 332 3.64 -12.48 14.27
CA GLY A 332 3.56 -12.14 15.68
C GLY A 332 2.45 -12.85 16.44
N ILE A 333 2.02 -12.25 17.55
CA ILE A 333 0.92 -12.77 18.39
C ILE A 333 -0.40 -12.83 17.60
N LYS A 334 -1.17 -13.90 17.82
CA LYS A 334 -2.49 -14.11 17.22
C LYS A 334 -3.51 -13.09 17.74
N ASP A 335 -4.44 -12.68 16.88
CA ASP A 335 -5.34 -11.55 17.12
C ASP A 335 -6.26 -11.72 18.36
N ILE A 336 -6.73 -12.93 18.67
CA ILE A 336 -7.53 -13.18 19.88
C ILE A 336 -6.71 -12.85 21.14
N GLU A 337 -5.49 -13.36 21.22
CA GLU A 337 -4.60 -13.16 22.37
C GLU A 337 -4.09 -11.72 22.46
N PHE A 338 -3.86 -11.08 21.31
CA PHE A 338 -3.58 -9.66 21.20
C PHE A 338 -4.73 -8.81 21.76
N PHE A 339 -5.97 -9.05 21.34
CA PHE A 339 -7.11 -8.26 21.80
C PHE A 339 -7.45 -8.48 23.27
N ASN A 340 -7.37 -9.73 23.77
CA ASN A 340 -7.56 -10.04 25.19
C ASN A 340 -6.64 -9.18 26.07
N GLN A 341 -5.35 -9.15 25.74
CA GLN A 341 -4.35 -8.37 26.49
C GLN A 341 -4.48 -6.85 26.24
N THR A 342 -4.94 -6.44 25.08
CA THR A 342 -5.16 -5.02 24.74
C THR A 342 -6.34 -4.44 25.51
N ALA A 343 -7.42 -5.20 25.69
CA ALA A 343 -8.59 -4.77 26.46
C ALA A 343 -8.24 -4.42 27.92
N GLU A 344 -7.30 -5.14 28.54
CA GLU A 344 -6.77 -4.81 29.88
C GLU A 344 -6.06 -3.45 29.88
N LYS A 345 -5.22 -3.19 28.87
CA LYS A 345 -4.46 -1.94 28.77
C LYS A 345 -5.35 -0.74 28.46
N LEU A 346 -6.39 -0.92 27.64
CA LEU A 346 -7.37 0.13 27.30
C LEU A 346 -8.14 0.63 28.52
N GLU A 347 -8.47 -0.25 29.47
CA GLU A 347 -9.16 0.11 30.72
C GLU A 347 -8.35 1.05 31.61
N GLU A 348 -7.02 1.00 31.51
CA GLU A 348 -6.10 1.82 32.29
C GLU A 348 -5.79 3.18 31.65
N LEU A 349 -6.26 3.43 30.41
CA LEU A 349 -5.94 4.67 29.69
C LEU A 349 -6.72 5.88 30.24
N PRO A 350 -6.10 7.08 30.25
CA PRO A 350 -6.82 8.32 30.47
C PRO A 350 -7.90 8.52 29.38
N GLN A 351 -9.12 8.85 29.80
CA GLN A 351 -10.23 9.16 28.88
C GLN A 351 -10.41 10.69 28.73
N PRO A 352 -10.76 11.19 27.53
CA PRO A 352 -10.96 10.40 26.31
C PRO A 352 -9.64 9.93 25.70
N PHE A 353 -9.64 8.77 25.04
CA PHE A 353 -8.47 8.26 24.31
C PHE A 353 -8.78 8.04 22.83
N TYR A 354 -7.72 8.04 22.03
CA TYR A 354 -7.70 7.58 20.63
C TYR A 354 -6.69 6.43 20.53
N SER A 355 -7.16 5.24 20.19
CA SER A 355 -6.32 4.05 20.15
C SER A 355 -6.41 3.38 18.79
N ARG A 356 -5.28 3.21 18.10
CA ARG A 356 -5.18 2.36 16.90
C ARG A 356 -4.75 0.95 17.32
N LEU A 357 -5.48 -0.07 16.87
CA LEU A 357 -5.22 -1.48 17.11
C LEU A 357 -4.97 -2.14 15.76
N ILE A 358 -3.79 -2.74 15.58
CA ILE A 358 -3.35 -3.28 14.29
C ILE A 358 -3.23 -4.81 14.41
N THR A 359 -4.12 -5.53 13.74
CA THR A 359 -4.15 -7.00 13.71
C THR A 359 -2.99 -7.57 12.87
N LEU A 360 -2.73 -8.88 13.00
CA LEU A 360 -1.61 -9.56 12.33
C LEU A 360 -1.97 -10.93 11.74
N THR A 361 -2.97 -11.65 12.27
CA THR A 361 -3.18 -13.05 11.89
C THR A 361 -3.60 -13.21 10.44
N ASN A 362 -4.39 -12.28 9.91
CA ASN A 362 -4.85 -12.31 8.52
C ASN A 362 -3.78 -11.84 7.50
N HIS A 363 -2.50 -12.15 7.72
CA HIS A 363 -1.41 -11.71 6.84
C HIS A 363 -0.97 -12.81 5.86
N PHE A 364 -0.69 -12.44 4.61
CA PHE A 364 -0.17 -13.35 3.58
C PHE A 364 1.08 -14.12 4.07
N PRO A 365 1.16 -15.47 3.89
CA PRO A 365 0.32 -16.33 3.06
C PRO A 365 -0.85 -17.02 3.78
N PHE A 366 -1.41 -16.36 4.81
CA PHE A 366 -2.62 -16.76 5.56
C PHE A 366 -2.46 -18.09 6.28
N LEU A 367 -1.35 -18.25 6.99
CA LEU A 367 -1.08 -19.46 7.76
C LEU A 367 -1.87 -19.42 9.07
N LEU A 368 -2.54 -20.54 9.37
CA LEU A 368 -3.29 -20.73 10.60
C LEU A 368 -3.31 -22.22 10.97
N GLU A 369 -3.17 -22.53 12.26
CA GLU A 369 -3.25 -23.89 12.77
C GLU A 369 -4.69 -24.43 12.75
N GLU A 370 -4.83 -25.76 12.64
CA GLU A 370 -6.16 -26.40 12.53
C GLU A 370 -7.08 -26.11 13.72
N GLU A 371 -6.54 -25.95 14.92
CA GLU A 371 -7.29 -25.63 16.13
C GLU A 371 -7.87 -24.21 16.16
N ASP A 372 -7.31 -23.31 15.36
CA ASP A 372 -7.75 -21.92 15.21
C ASP A 372 -8.69 -21.73 14.01
N LYS A 373 -8.93 -22.75 13.19
CA LYS A 373 -9.86 -22.66 12.06
C LYS A 373 -11.32 -22.80 12.55
N PHE A 374 -12.02 -21.66 12.64
CA PHE A 374 -13.44 -21.63 13.03
C PHE A 374 -14.43 -21.81 11.88
N ILE A 375 -13.93 -21.89 10.65
CA ILE A 375 -14.67 -22.23 9.43
C ILE A 375 -13.79 -23.16 8.60
N LYS A 376 -14.40 -23.98 7.75
CA LYS A 376 -13.65 -24.74 6.75
C LYS A 376 -13.03 -23.81 5.72
N GLU A 377 -11.91 -24.24 5.17
CA GLU A 377 -11.33 -23.60 3.99
C GLU A 377 -12.34 -23.55 2.84
N ALA A 378 -12.21 -22.55 1.97
CA ALA A 378 -12.91 -22.55 0.70
C ALA A 378 -12.40 -23.70 -0.19
N ASP A 379 -13.14 -23.98 -1.27
CA ASP A 379 -12.82 -25.06 -2.21
C ASP A 379 -12.62 -24.48 -3.61
N THR A 380 -11.58 -23.66 -3.76
CA THR A 380 -11.14 -23.08 -5.04
C THR A 380 -9.85 -23.74 -5.50
N GLU A 381 -9.50 -23.59 -6.77
CA GLU A 381 -8.23 -24.07 -7.32
C GLU A 381 -7.00 -23.28 -6.79
N VAL A 382 -7.23 -22.20 -6.02
CA VAL A 382 -6.18 -21.32 -5.48
C VAL A 382 -6.10 -21.45 -3.95
N ASP A 383 -5.17 -22.26 -3.49
CA ASP A 383 -4.94 -22.60 -2.08
C ASP A 383 -4.77 -21.38 -1.15
N VAL A 384 -4.11 -20.31 -1.61
CA VAL A 384 -3.99 -19.04 -0.87
C VAL A 384 -5.35 -18.43 -0.53
N VAL A 385 -6.30 -18.46 -1.48
CA VAL A 385 -7.66 -17.95 -1.29
C VAL A 385 -8.43 -18.82 -0.29
N ASN A 386 -8.23 -20.14 -0.36
CA ASN A 386 -8.87 -21.10 0.56
C ASN A 386 -8.47 -20.84 2.01
N ARG A 387 -7.17 -20.62 2.26
CA ARG A 387 -6.65 -20.25 3.58
C ARG A 387 -7.10 -18.87 4.06
N TYR A 388 -7.10 -17.88 3.18
CA TYR A 388 -7.50 -16.49 3.49
C TYR A 388 -8.89 -16.42 4.15
N ILE A 389 -9.85 -17.24 3.71
CA ILE A 389 -11.18 -17.30 4.33
C ILE A 389 -11.11 -17.69 5.81
N THR A 390 -10.23 -18.63 6.17
CA THR A 390 -10.12 -19.11 7.56
C THR A 390 -9.50 -18.06 8.47
N THR A 391 -8.52 -17.29 7.99
CA THR A 391 -7.88 -16.22 8.76
C THR A 391 -8.78 -14.99 8.90
N VAL A 392 -9.57 -14.65 7.88
CA VAL A 392 -10.61 -13.61 8.00
C VAL A 392 -11.65 -14.00 9.06
N ARG A 393 -12.09 -15.27 9.06
CA ARG A 393 -13.02 -15.74 10.08
C ARG A 393 -12.40 -15.70 11.49
N TYR A 394 -11.11 -16.02 11.63
CA TYR A 394 -10.40 -15.88 12.90
C TYR A 394 -10.37 -14.41 13.37
N GLN A 395 -10.10 -13.48 12.46
CA GLN A 395 -10.09 -12.05 12.73
C GLN A 395 -11.49 -11.55 13.18
N ASP A 396 -12.58 -12.01 12.55
CA ASP A 396 -13.96 -11.72 12.97
C ASP A 396 -14.24 -12.16 14.42
N GLU A 397 -13.86 -13.39 14.78
CA GLU A 397 -14.01 -13.89 16.16
C GLU A 397 -13.13 -13.13 17.16
N ALA A 398 -11.94 -12.69 16.75
CA ALA A 398 -11.06 -11.86 17.57
C ALA A 398 -11.68 -10.48 17.87
N ILE A 399 -12.27 -9.83 16.87
CA ILE A 399 -12.95 -8.54 17.02
C ILE A 399 -14.20 -8.70 17.91
N LYS A 400 -14.99 -9.77 17.72
CA LYS A 400 -16.11 -10.12 18.60
C LYS A 400 -15.68 -10.22 20.06
N LYS A 401 -14.54 -10.89 20.32
CA LYS A 401 -13.99 -11.04 21.66
C LYS A 401 -13.56 -9.70 22.27
N LEU A 402 -12.90 -8.84 21.48
CA LEU A 402 -12.60 -7.46 21.90
C LEU A 402 -13.87 -6.71 22.32
N PHE A 403 -14.93 -6.73 21.51
CA PHE A 403 -16.19 -6.05 21.81
C PHE A 403 -16.83 -6.58 23.09
N GLN A 404 -16.81 -7.90 23.31
CA GLN A 404 -17.29 -8.49 24.56
C GLN A 404 -16.49 -8.01 25.78
N ASP A 405 -15.16 -7.95 25.68
CA ASP A 405 -14.30 -7.53 26.78
C ASP A 405 -14.48 -6.03 27.08
N LEU A 406 -14.63 -5.19 26.07
CA LEU A 406 -14.91 -3.76 26.25
C LEU A 406 -16.31 -3.50 26.83
N LYS A 407 -17.31 -4.35 26.52
CA LYS A 407 -18.62 -4.32 27.20
C LYS A 407 -18.47 -4.67 28.68
N ASN A 408 -17.75 -5.74 28.99
CA ASN A 408 -17.51 -6.20 30.36
C ASN A 408 -16.74 -5.16 31.20
N LYS A 409 -15.84 -4.41 30.58
CA LYS A 409 -15.04 -3.33 31.19
C LYS A 409 -15.76 -1.97 31.20
N GLY A 410 -16.99 -1.89 30.69
CA GLY A 410 -17.77 -0.65 30.66
C GLY A 410 -17.25 0.43 29.70
N LEU A 411 -16.38 0.07 28.75
CA LEU A 411 -15.82 1.00 27.76
C LEU A 411 -16.69 1.14 26.51
N TYR A 412 -17.50 0.11 26.20
CA TYR A 412 -18.27 0.04 24.95
C TYR A 412 -19.16 1.26 24.70
N GLU A 413 -20.09 1.58 25.61
CA GLU A 413 -21.11 2.63 25.41
C GLU A 413 -20.52 4.03 25.13
N ASN A 414 -19.33 4.31 25.67
CA ASN A 414 -18.65 5.61 25.51
C ASN A 414 -17.54 5.59 24.45
N THR A 415 -17.59 4.65 23.49
CA THR A 415 -16.57 4.51 22.46
C THR A 415 -17.17 4.51 21.07
N MET A 416 -16.59 5.29 20.16
CA MET A 416 -16.78 5.15 18.72
C MET A 416 -15.74 4.15 18.21
N PHE A 417 -16.21 3.13 17.50
CA PHE A 417 -15.36 2.13 16.85
C PHE A 417 -15.30 2.43 15.35
N VAL A 418 -14.09 2.42 14.81
CA VAL A 418 -13.83 2.59 13.38
C VAL A 418 -13.04 1.37 12.93
N LEU A 419 -13.67 0.44 12.23
CA LEU A 419 -13.04 -0.76 11.71
C LEU A 419 -12.83 -0.58 10.22
N TYR A 420 -11.61 -0.82 9.73
CA TYR A 420 -11.29 -0.68 8.32
C TYR A 420 -10.33 -1.77 7.86
N GLY A 421 -10.49 -2.28 6.64
CA GLY A 421 -9.43 -3.03 5.98
C GLY A 421 -8.34 -2.07 5.49
N ASP A 422 -7.08 -2.43 5.68
CA ASP A 422 -5.93 -1.57 5.36
C ASP A 422 -5.45 -1.69 3.92
N HIS A 423 -5.50 -2.89 3.32
CA HIS A 423 -5.22 -3.11 1.91
C HIS A 423 -5.78 -4.44 1.42
N TYR A 424 -5.65 -4.73 0.12
CA TYR A 424 -5.95 -6.06 -0.41
C TYR A 424 -5.07 -7.14 0.22
N GLY A 425 -5.65 -8.28 0.58
CA GLY A 425 -4.92 -9.48 0.99
C GLY A 425 -4.52 -10.36 -0.19
N ILE A 426 -5.43 -10.52 -1.15
CA ILE A 426 -5.22 -11.36 -2.33
C ILE A 426 -4.80 -10.47 -3.51
N SER A 427 -3.55 -10.63 -3.93
CA SER A 427 -2.99 -9.94 -5.11
C SER A 427 -3.60 -10.46 -6.43
N GLU A 428 -3.42 -9.71 -7.51
CA GLU A 428 -3.84 -10.08 -8.88
C GLU A 428 -3.37 -11.48 -9.31
N LYS A 429 -2.21 -11.96 -8.82
CA LYS A 429 -1.74 -13.34 -9.10
C LYS A 429 -2.74 -14.43 -8.67
N PHE A 430 -3.51 -14.17 -7.61
CA PHE A 430 -4.33 -15.17 -6.91
C PHE A 430 -5.83 -14.86 -6.97
N GLU A 431 -6.23 -13.72 -7.55
CA GLU A 431 -7.62 -13.25 -7.54
C GLU A 431 -8.58 -14.14 -8.36
N GLU A 432 -8.06 -14.97 -9.27
CA GLU A 432 -8.86 -15.96 -10.00
C GLU A 432 -9.64 -16.87 -9.04
N GLY A 433 -9.05 -17.25 -7.89
CA GLY A 433 -9.75 -18.03 -6.88
C GLY A 433 -10.89 -17.25 -6.20
N ILE A 434 -10.73 -15.93 -6.01
CA ILE A 434 -11.85 -15.10 -5.55
C ILE A 434 -12.95 -15.07 -6.61
N PHE A 435 -12.60 -14.88 -7.88
CA PHE A 435 -13.59 -14.82 -8.95
C PHE A 435 -14.34 -16.14 -9.14
N GLU A 436 -13.65 -17.28 -9.04
CA GLU A 436 -14.25 -18.61 -8.99
C GLU A 436 -15.29 -18.69 -7.85
N MET A 437 -14.87 -18.35 -6.63
CA MET A 437 -15.73 -18.36 -5.44
C MET A 437 -16.93 -17.40 -5.56
N LEU A 438 -16.74 -16.26 -6.22
CA LEU A 438 -17.79 -15.25 -6.41
C LEU A 438 -18.67 -15.51 -7.66
N GLY A 439 -18.32 -16.47 -8.51
CA GLY A 439 -18.98 -16.68 -9.80
C GLY A 439 -18.86 -15.48 -10.75
N LYS A 440 -17.73 -14.76 -10.70
CA LYS A 440 -17.44 -13.58 -11.53
C LYS A 440 -16.38 -13.91 -12.58
N GLU A 441 -16.37 -13.13 -13.66
CA GLU A 441 -15.31 -13.21 -14.67
C GLU A 441 -14.13 -12.31 -14.30
N VAL A 442 -12.91 -12.71 -14.68
CA VAL A 442 -11.72 -11.85 -14.60
C VAL A 442 -11.91 -10.68 -15.55
N SER A 443 -11.94 -9.45 -15.02
CA SER A 443 -11.92 -8.23 -15.83
C SER A 443 -11.33 -7.05 -15.05
N PRO A 444 -10.81 -6.01 -15.72
CA PRO A 444 -10.22 -4.84 -15.05
C PRO A 444 -11.17 -4.15 -14.07
N VAL A 445 -12.47 -4.07 -14.40
CA VAL A 445 -13.48 -3.48 -13.51
C VAL A 445 -13.72 -4.36 -12.27
N ASN A 446 -13.71 -5.68 -12.45
CA ASN A 446 -13.84 -6.61 -11.31
C ASN A 446 -12.58 -6.63 -10.45
N HIS A 447 -11.38 -6.53 -11.04
CA HIS A 447 -10.11 -6.36 -10.33
C HIS A 447 -10.15 -5.10 -9.45
N VAL A 448 -10.54 -3.95 -10.01
CA VAL A 448 -10.69 -2.71 -9.24
C VAL A 448 -11.77 -2.83 -8.16
N SER A 449 -12.86 -3.57 -8.41
CA SER A 449 -13.87 -3.85 -7.39
C SER A 449 -13.32 -4.69 -6.22
N LEU A 450 -12.31 -5.53 -6.43
CA LEU A 450 -11.66 -6.27 -5.35
C LEU A 450 -10.74 -5.39 -4.49
N GLN A 451 -10.36 -4.20 -4.96
CA GLN A 451 -9.60 -3.23 -4.15
C GLN A 451 -10.47 -2.54 -3.08
N GLN A 452 -11.76 -2.87 -3.00
CA GLN A 452 -12.62 -2.38 -1.93
C GLN A 452 -12.24 -3.03 -0.60
N VAL A 453 -12.11 -2.21 0.43
CA VAL A 453 -11.91 -2.60 1.83
C VAL A 453 -13.15 -2.21 2.64
N PRO A 454 -13.56 -3.01 3.64
CA PRO A 454 -14.70 -2.66 4.47
C PRO A 454 -14.34 -1.46 5.34
N LEU A 455 -15.29 -0.56 5.55
CA LEU A 455 -15.22 0.47 6.59
C LEU A 455 -16.53 0.48 7.37
N ILE A 456 -16.43 0.25 8.68
CA ILE A 456 -17.56 0.19 9.60
C ILE A 456 -17.31 1.21 10.71
N ILE A 457 -18.18 2.21 10.83
CA ILE A 457 -18.16 3.15 11.95
C ILE A 457 -19.34 2.84 12.86
N HIS A 458 -19.04 2.25 14.02
CA HIS A 458 -20.03 1.88 15.02
C HIS A 458 -20.00 2.87 16.19
N ILE A 459 -21.15 3.48 16.49
CA ILE A 459 -21.33 4.36 17.63
C ILE A 459 -22.52 3.82 18.45
N PRO A 460 -22.31 3.25 19.64
CA PRO A 460 -23.40 2.71 20.45
C PRO A 460 -24.50 3.76 20.70
N GLY A 461 -25.74 3.36 20.38
CA GLY A 461 -26.93 4.21 20.48
C GLY A 461 -27.21 5.11 19.27
N GLN A 462 -26.37 5.07 18.23
CA GLN A 462 -26.59 5.76 16.95
C GLN A 462 -27.23 4.80 15.94
N GLU A 463 -28.23 5.27 15.20
CA GLU A 463 -28.80 4.50 14.08
C GLU A 463 -27.80 4.43 12.93
N GLY A 464 -27.57 3.22 12.41
CA GLY A 464 -26.67 2.94 11.30
C GLY A 464 -27.30 3.20 9.93
N GLU A 465 -26.46 3.20 8.89
CA GLU A 465 -26.89 3.18 7.49
C GLU A 465 -25.80 2.58 6.60
N ILE A 466 -26.21 2.00 5.47
CA ILE A 466 -25.29 1.57 4.43
C ILE A 466 -25.02 2.75 3.49
N VAL A 467 -23.77 3.21 3.46
CA VAL A 467 -23.31 4.28 2.56
C VAL A 467 -22.62 3.65 1.36
N SER A 468 -23.27 3.70 0.19
CA SER A 468 -22.79 3.09 -1.07
C SER A 468 -22.03 4.05 -1.98
N ARG A 469 -21.61 5.21 -1.46
CA ARG A 469 -20.79 6.16 -2.20
C ARG A 469 -19.34 5.70 -2.24
N ALA A 470 -18.68 5.88 -3.38
CA ALA A 470 -17.25 5.63 -3.50
C ALA A 470 -16.43 6.62 -2.65
N GLY A 471 -15.51 6.09 -1.83
CA GLY A 471 -14.54 6.84 -1.04
C GLY A 471 -13.22 6.10 -0.95
N GLY A 472 -12.21 6.72 -0.37
CA GLY A 472 -10.90 6.11 -0.12
C GLY A 472 -10.54 6.09 1.35
N GLU A 473 -9.51 5.34 1.74
CA GLU A 473 -8.99 5.34 3.11
C GLU A 473 -8.59 6.74 3.59
N ILE A 474 -8.11 7.60 2.67
CA ILE A 474 -7.75 8.99 2.97
C ILE A 474 -8.94 9.82 3.50
N ASP A 475 -10.18 9.39 3.18
CA ASP A 475 -11.44 10.02 3.60
C ASP A 475 -11.84 9.64 5.05
N ILE A 476 -11.19 8.64 5.66
CA ILE A 476 -11.47 8.21 7.05
C ILE A 476 -11.09 9.32 8.04
N ARG A 477 -9.94 9.98 7.85
CA ARG A 477 -9.45 11.07 8.71
C ARG A 477 -10.47 12.21 8.90
N PRO A 478 -10.93 12.89 7.83
CA PRO A 478 -11.92 13.96 7.98
C PRO A 478 -13.26 13.44 8.51
N THR A 479 -13.63 12.19 8.21
CA THR A 479 -14.86 11.57 8.74
C THR A 479 -14.81 11.37 10.25
N ILE A 480 -13.68 10.91 10.81
CA ILE A 480 -13.46 10.83 12.26
C ILE A 480 -13.56 12.23 12.90
N LEU A 481 -12.84 13.22 12.36
CA LEU A 481 -12.88 14.59 12.88
C LEU A 481 -14.29 15.19 12.85
N HIS A 482 -15.04 14.94 11.78
CA HIS A 482 -16.42 15.37 11.62
C HIS A 482 -17.34 14.79 12.70
N LEU A 483 -17.27 13.47 12.93
CA LEU A 483 -18.06 12.78 13.95
C LEU A 483 -17.69 13.23 15.36
N LEU A 484 -16.42 13.56 15.63
CA LEU A 484 -15.98 14.14 16.90
C LEU A 484 -16.39 15.62 17.05
N GLY A 485 -16.90 16.24 16.00
CA GLY A 485 -17.34 17.63 16.01
C GLY A 485 -16.18 18.62 16.03
N ILE A 486 -15.08 18.24 15.38
CA ILE A 486 -13.88 19.04 15.14
C ILE A 486 -13.95 19.55 13.70
N ASN A 487 -13.86 20.87 13.50
CA ASN A 487 -13.91 21.45 12.17
C ASN A 487 -12.71 20.95 11.32
N THR A 488 -13.02 20.42 10.14
CA THR A 488 -12.08 19.89 9.16
C THR A 488 -11.48 20.98 8.26
N GLU A 489 -12.08 22.17 8.21
CA GLU A 489 -11.56 23.32 7.47
C GLU A 489 -10.15 23.67 7.96
N ASN A 490 -9.22 23.83 7.01
CA ASN A 490 -7.80 24.13 7.25
C ASN A 490 -7.01 23.02 7.99
N LYS A 491 -7.51 21.77 8.06
CA LYS A 491 -6.79 20.65 8.70
C LYS A 491 -5.88 19.85 7.75
N LEU A 492 -5.52 20.44 6.61
CA LEU A 492 -4.49 19.95 5.68
C LEU A 492 -4.70 18.48 5.30
N SER A 493 -5.79 18.21 4.59
CA SER A 493 -6.18 16.86 4.17
C SER A 493 -6.67 16.87 2.73
N PHE A 494 -6.21 15.92 1.93
CA PHE A 494 -6.78 15.64 0.60
C PHE A 494 -8.11 14.89 0.71
N GLY A 495 -8.34 14.15 1.79
CA GLY A 495 -9.59 13.42 2.00
C GLY A 495 -10.81 14.32 2.24
N HIS A 496 -11.98 13.75 2.01
CA HIS A 496 -13.31 14.35 2.13
C HIS A 496 -14.16 13.59 3.17
N VAL A 497 -15.13 14.25 3.81
CA VAL A 497 -16.04 13.55 4.72
C VAL A 497 -16.94 12.58 3.94
N LEU A 498 -16.91 11.29 4.29
CA LEU A 498 -17.54 10.24 3.51
C LEU A 498 -19.06 10.41 3.37
N PHE A 499 -19.75 10.89 4.42
CA PHE A 499 -21.21 11.07 4.44
C PHE A 499 -21.73 12.00 3.33
N ASN A 500 -20.95 13.00 2.90
CA ASN A 500 -21.32 13.95 1.85
C ASN A 500 -20.24 14.18 0.78
N ARG A 501 -19.24 13.28 0.67
CA ARG A 501 -18.22 13.27 -0.38
C ARG A 501 -18.84 13.49 -1.77
N ASN A 502 -18.20 14.35 -2.58
CA ASN A 502 -18.63 14.59 -3.96
C ASN A 502 -18.28 13.39 -4.86
N GLU A 503 -19.27 12.83 -5.55
CA GLU A 503 -19.09 11.69 -6.48
C GLU A 503 -18.33 12.06 -7.76
N ASP A 504 -18.26 13.35 -8.08
CA ASP A 504 -17.46 13.88 -9.20
C ASP A 504 -15.98 14.01 -8.83
N HIS A 505 -15.60 13.84 -7.55
CA HIS A 505 -14.20 13.73 -7.16
C HIS A 505 -13.77 12.27 -7.26
N PRO A 506 -12.71 11.94 -8.03
CA PRO A 506 -12.25 10.57 -8.17
C PRO A 506 -11.71 10.06 -6.82
N VAL A 507 -11.89 8.78 -6.56
CA VAL A 507 -11.09 8.04 -5.57
C VAL A 507 -9.78 7.69 -6.27
N ILE A 508 -8.68 8.26 -5.81
CA ILE A 508 -7.39 8.23 -6.49
C ILE A 508 -6.55 7.09 -5.91
N PHE A 509 -6.10 6.16 -6.75
CA PHE A 509 -5.13 5.13 -6.38
C PHE A 509 -3.71 5.64 -6.60
N ARG A 510 -2.74 5.02 -5.91
CA ARG A 510 -1.40 5.58 -5.86
C ARG A 510 -0.65 5.49 -7.19
N ASP A 511 -1.00 4.52 -8.02
CA ASP A 511 -0.50 4.30 -9.39
C ASP A 511 -1.13 5.25 -10.42
N GLY A 512 -2.08 6.10 -10.01
CA GLY A 512 -2.80 7.01 -10.89
C GLY A 512 -4.08 6.43 -11.50
N SER A 513 -4.39 5.16 -11.24
CA SER A 513 -5.71 4.61 -11.49
C SER A 513 -6.75 5.31 -10.59
N PHE A 514 -8.02 5.29 -10.97
CA PHE A 514 -9.06 5.91 -10.17
C PHE A 514 -10.46 5.34 -10.41
N VAL A 515 -11.33 5.53 -9.42
CA VAL A 515 -12.77 5.27 -9.50
C VAL A 515 -13.53 6.57 -9.29
N ALA A 516 -14.37 6.94 -10.24
CA ALA A 516 -15.39 7.97 -10.08
C ALA A 516 -16.77 7.32 -10.22
N LYS A 517 -17.84 8.11 -10.12
CA LYS A 517 -19.24 7.63 -10.10
C LYS A 517 -19.53 6.45 -11.04
N ASP A 518 -19.33 6.69 -12.34
CA ASP A 518 -19.64 5.74 -13.42
C ASP A 518 -18.40 5.38 -14.25
N ILE A 519 -17.21 5.77 -13.78
CA ILE A 519 -15.95 5.66 -14.52
C ILE A 519 -14.94 4.90 -13.67
N THR A 520 -14.32 3.90 -14.27
CA THR A 520 -13.11 3.26 -13.74
C THR A 520 -11.98 3.51 -14.73
N PHE A 521 -10.84 4.01 -14.25
CA PHE A 521 -9.62 4.12 -15.02
C PHE A 521 -8.58 3.19 -14.41
N ASN A 522 -8.09 2.25 -15.20
CA ASN A 522 -7.13 1.23 -14.76
C ASN A 522 -6.18 0.90 -15.90
N ASP A 523 -4.89 0.84 -15.63
CA ASP A 523 -3.83 0.52 -16.61
C ASP A 523 -3.95 1.33 -17.92
N GLY A 524 -4.18 2.64 -17.79
CA GLY A 524 -4.29 3.55 -18.94
C GLY A 524 -5.57 3.40 -19.77
N VAL A 525 -6.55 2.59 -19.32
CA VAL A 525 -7.80 2.33 -20.03
C VAL A 525 -8.99 2.85 -19.23
N CYS A 526 -9.91 3.52 -19.93
CA CYS A 526 -11.13 4.10 -19.37
C CYS A 526 -12.31 3.13 -19.57
N TYR A 527 -13.08 2.86 -18.53
CA TYR A 527 -14.23 1.95 -18.50
C TYR A 527 -15.47 2.67 -17.95
N GLU A 528 -16.68 2.32 -18.43
CA GLU A 528 -17.96 2.88 -17.97
C GLU A 528 -18.89 1.78 -17.45
N ASN A 529 -18.99 1.60 -16.12
CA ASN A 529 -19.87 0.67 -15.38
C ASN A 529 -20.00 -0.78 -15.89
N THR A 530 -19.18 -1.15 -16.87
CA THR A 530 -19.17 -2.40 -17.62
C THR A 530 -17.71 -2.69 -17.97
N SER A 531 -17.39 -3.95 -18.24
CA SER A 531 -16.02 -4.35 -18.60
C SER A 531 -15.63 -3.93 -20.04
N GLU A 532 -16.44 -3.13 -20.73
CA GLU A 532 -16.13 -2.61 -22.06
C GLU A 532 -15.38 -1.27 -21.96
N ALA A 533 -14.26 -1.18 -22.68
CA ALA A 533 -13.47 0.05 -22.75
C ALA A 533 -14.22 1.14 -23.53
N ILE A 534 -14.13 2.38 -23.05
CA ILE A 534 -14.76 3.56 -23.63
C ILE A 534 -13.75 4.57 -24.16
N VAL A 535 -14.26 5.64 -24.75
CA VAL A 535 -13.43 6.73 -25.30
C VAL A 535 -12.68 7.44 -24.16
N PRO A 536 -11.33 7.58 -24.23
CA PRO A 536 -10.51 8.18 -23.17
C PRO A 536 -10.91 9.60 -22.75
N ALA A 537 -11.58 10.35 -23.63
CA ALA A 537 -11.97 11.74 -23.37
C ALA A 537 -12.83 11.94 -22.12
N LYS A 538 -13.57 10.91 -21.66
CA LYS A 538 -14.35 10.97 -20.41
C LYS A 538 -13.48 10.93 -19.15
N CYS A 539 -12.28 10.35 -19.23
CA CYS A 539 -11.35 10.20 -18.11
C CYS A 539 -10.42 11.41 -17.93
N ILE A 540 -10.15 12.19 -19.00
CA ILE A 540 -9.19 13.31 -18.99
C ILE A 540 -9.38 14.30 -17.83
N PRO A 541 -10.60 14.77 -17.49
CA PRO A 541 -10.75 15.73 -16.38
C PRO A 541 -10.34 15.13 -15.02
N TYR A 542 -10.60 13.85 -14.79
CA TYR A 542 -10.21 13.15 -13.57
C TYR A 542 -8.71 12.90 -13.52
N GLU A 543 -8.07 12.56 -14.65
CA GLU A 543 -6.62 12.40 -14.75
C GLU A 543 -5.85 13.68 -14.39
N GLU A 544 -6.40 14.86 -14.69
CA GLU A 544 -5.80 16.14 -14.29
C GLU A 544 -5.85 16.32 -12.76
N THR A 545 -6.99 16.06 -12.13
CA THR A 545 -7.14 16.05 -10.66
C THR A 545 -6.21 15.04 -10.00
N VAL A 546 -6.15 13.81 -10.54
CA VAL A 546 -5.28 12.73 -10.04
C VAL A 546 -3.82 13.17 -10.03
N ARG A 547 -3.32 13.66 -11.17
CA ARG A 547 -1.93 14.12 -11.27
C ARG A 547 -1.66 15.28 -10.30
N GLN A 548 -2.57 16.24 -10.23
CA GLN A 548 -2.42 17.39 -9.35
C GLN A 548 -2.36 16.98 -7.87
N GLU A 549 -3.30 16.16 -7.37
CA GLU A 549 -3.31 15.80 -5.95
C GLU A 549 -2.12 14.91 -5.56
N LEU A 550 -1.74 13.96 -6.40
CA LEU A 550 -0.57 13.12 -6.15
C LEU A 550 0.72 13.95 -6.15
N GLU A 551 0.90 14.86 -7.12
CA GLU A 551 2.06 15.77 -7.18
C GLU A 551 2.13 16.68 -5.94
N LEU A 552 1.01 17.30 -5.55
CA LEU A 552 0.96 18.17 -4.38
C LEU A 552 1.23 17.40 -3.08
N SER A 553 0.74 16.16 -2.94
CA SER A 553 1.02 15.32 -1.78
C SER A 553 2.51 14.92 -1.73
N ASP A 554 3.09 14.57 -2.88
CA ASP A 554 4.51 14.24 -3.00
C ASP A 554 5.40 15.44 -2.69
N ASP A 555 5.04 16.64 -3.14
CA ASP A 555 5.75 17.88 -2.83
C ASP A 555 5.78 18.13 -1.31
N ILE A 556 4.64 17.96 -0.62
CA ILE A 556 4.56 18.09 0.84
C ILE A 556 5.55 17.14 1.51
N ILE A 557 5.56 15.86 1.10
CA ILE A 557 6.33 14.80 1.77
C ILE A 557 7.83 14.90 1.41
N TYR A 558 8.18 15.07 0.14
CA TYR A 558 9.59 15.15 -0.27
C TYR A 558 10.24 16.46 0.16
N GLY A 559 9.49 17.57 0.15
CA GLY A 559 9.95 18.90 0.55
C GLY A 559 9.91 19.15 2.05
N ASP A 560 9.23 18.31 2.84
CA ASP A 560 8.94 18.56 4.26
C ASP A 560 8.24 19.92 4.44
N LEU A 561 7.25 20.20 3.57
CA LEU A 561 6.73 21.56 3.39
C LEU A 561 5.92 22.06 4.59
N LEU A 562 5.39 21.15 5.41
CA LEU A 562 4.62 21.52 6.61
C LEU A 562 5.48 22.22 7.67
N ARG A 563 6.81 22.08 7.64
CA ARG A 563 7.73 22.81 8.53
C ARG A 563 7.65 24.34 8.36
N PHE A 564 7.08 24.81 7.26
CA PHE A 564 6.93 26.23 6.95
C PHE A 564 5.61 26.84 7.45
N LEU A 565 4.78 26.03 8.13
CA LEU A 565 3.55 26.48 8.79
C LEU A 565 3.79 27.19 10.12
N GLU A 566 5.00 27.05 10.67
CA GLU A 566 5.45 27.75 11.88
C GLU A 566 5.78 29.24 11.64
#